data_AF-A0A426YQ61-F1
#
_entry.id   AF-A0A426YQ61-F1
#
_cell.length_a   1.000
_cell.length_b   1.000
_cell.length_c   1.000
_cell.angle_alpha   90.00
_cell.angle_beta   90.00
_cell.angle_gamma   90.00
#
_symmetry.space_group_name_H-M   'P 1'
#
loop_
_entity.id
_entity.type
_entity.pdbx_description
1 polymer ?
#
loop_
_entity_poly.entity_id
_entity_poly.type
_entity_poly.pdbx_seq_one_letter_code
_entity_poly.pdbx_strand_id
1 'polypeptide(L)'
;MEESKEPVATECREKMTVVVAVDESEGSLYALSWALDNLFPAAVGGAPNKPQPLGRLVLVHAQQPLQHFIMHPVEAEAVIVTGDPKETICQAAEQMQTDLLVVGSRGLSKIRR
;
A
#
# COMPACT_ATOMS: atom_id res chain seq x y z
N MET A 1 52.00 -17.40 25.94
CA MET A 1 51.18 -17.95 24.86
C MET A 1 49.90 -17.16 24.86
N GLU A 2 49.79 -16.28 23.88
CA GLU A 2 48.56 -15.59 23.50
C GLU A 2 47.43 -16.60 23.29
N GLU A 3 46.19 -16.22 23.58
CA GLU A 3 45.27 -15.89 22.48
C GLU A 3 44.09 -15.10 23.06
N SER A 4 44.10 -13.81 22.74
CA SER A 4 43.00 -12.88 22.95
C SER A 4 41.85 -13.29 22.04
N LYS A 5 40.69 -13.66 22.59
CA LYS A 5 39.49 -13.85 21.78
C LYS A 5 38.70 -12.56 21.74
N GLU A 6 38.74 -11.92 20.57
CA GLU A 6 38.10 -10.67 20.20
C GLU A 6 36.58 -10.67 20.47
N PRO A 7 35.96 -9.51 20.75
CA PRO A 7 34.51 -9.42 20.87
C PRO A 7 33.90 -9.66 19.50
N VAL A 8 33.08 -10.71 19.37
CA VAL A 8 32.24 -10.89 18.19
C VAL A 8 31.28 -9.70 18.14
N ALA A 9 31.53 -8.78 17.21
CA ALA A 9 30.70 -7.62 17.01
C ALA A 9 29.31 -8.13 16.57
N THR A 10 28.34 -8.07 17.48
CA THR A 10 26.94 -8.05 17.10
C THR A 10 26.75 -6.75 16.34
N GLU A 11 26.91 -6.78 15.02
CA GLU A 11 26.54 -5.66 14.18
C GLU A 11 25.03 -5.49 14.38
N CYS A 12 24.66 -4.51 15.20
CA CYS A 12 23.28 -4.09 15.38
C CYS A 12 22.81 -3.56 14.04
N ARG A 13 22.38 -4.45 13.15
CA ARG A 13 21.84 -4.09 11.85
C ARG A 13 20.78 -3.04 12.08
N GLU A 14 21.07 -1.81 11.66
CA GLU A 14 20.14 -0.70 11.81
C GLU A 14 18.79 -1.13 11.23
N LYS A 15 17.74 -0.82 11.98
CA LYS A 15 16.40 -1.29 11.67
C LYS A 15 16.00 -0.75 10.31
N MET A 16 15.98 -1.62 9.30
CA MET A 16 15.76 -1.24 7.91
C MET A 16 14.36 -0.64 7.75
N THR A 17 14.28 0.58 7.24
CA THR A 17 13.00 1.21 6.86
C THR A 17 12.89 1.18 5.34
N VAL A 18 11.82 0.57 4.83
CA VAL A 18 11.50 0.46 3.40
C VAL A 18 10.25 1.28 3.14
N VAL A 19 10.29 2.11 2.10
CA VAL A 19 9.11 2.86 1.63
C VAL A 19 8.73 2.31 0.26
N VAL A 20 7.45 1.98 0.08
CA VAL A 20 6.89 1.52 -1.19
C VAL A 20 5.79 2.48 -1.61
N ALA A 21 5.94 3.08 -2.79
CA ALA A 21 4.92 3.92 -3.39
C ALA A 21 3.90 3.05 -4.14
N VAL A 22 2.61 3.29 -3.92
CA VAL A 22 1.50 2.54 -4.53
C VAL A 22 0.52 3.50 -5.18
N ASP A 23 0.21 3.28 -6.45
CA ASP A 23 -0.69 4.12 -7.27
C ASP A 23 -1.79 3.28 -7.96
N GLU A 24 -2.10 2.11 -7.41
CA GLU A 24 -3.03 1.10 -7.95
C GLU A 24 -2.62 0.44 -9.29
N SER A 25 -1.48 0.82 -9.87
CA SER A 25 -0.96 0.15 -11.06
C SER A 25 -0.48 -1.28 -10.75
N GLU A 26 -0.52 -2.17 -11.75
CA GLU A 26 0.06 -3.53 -11.63
C GLU A 26 1.55 -3.49 -11.25
N GLY A 27 2.29 -2.50 -11.76
CA GLY A 27 3.70 -2.31 -11.45
C GLY A 27 3.94 -1.98 -9.97
N SER A 28 3.12 -1.12 -9.37
CA SER A 28 3.26 -0.76 -7.96
C SER A 28 2.86 -1.91 -7.03
N LEU A 29 1.83 -2.68 -7.38
CA LEU A 29 1.42 -3.89 -6.66
C LEU A 29 2.50 -4.97 -6.73
N TYR A 30 3.15 -5.13 -7.88
CA TYR A 30 4.29 -6.04 -8.04
C TYR A 30 5.47 -5.63 -7.15
N ALA A 31 5.85 -4.35 -7.16
CA ALA A 31 6.93 -3.84 -6.32
C ALA A 31 6.67 -4.08 -4.82
N LEU A 32 5.41 -3.93 -4.39
CA LEU A 32 4.98 -4.25 -3.03
C LEU A 32 5.13 -5.74 -2.71
N SER A 33 4.61 -6.64 -3.57
CA SER A 33 4.75 -8.09 -3.37
C SER A 33 6.22 -8.48 -3.28
N TRP A 34 7.05 -7.98 -4.21
CA TRP A 34 8.47 -8.26 -4.22
C TRP A 34 9.16 -7.80 -2.93
N ALA A 35 8.84 -6.60 -2.44
CA ALA A 35 9.41 -6.07 -1.20
C ALA A 35 9.05 -6.92 0.02
N LEU A 36 7.80 -7.38 0.10
CA LEU A 36 7.33 -8.27 1.17
C LEU A 36 8.08 -9.61 1.17
N ASP A 37 8.21 -10.23 -0.01
CA ASP A 37 8.81 -11.56 -0.15
C ASP A 37 10.33 -11.56 0.08
N ASN A 38 11.03 -10.50 -0.34
CA ASN A 38 12.49 -10.48 -0.38
C ASN A 38 13.14 -9.73 0.79
N LEU A 39 12.46 -8.75 1.39
CA LEU A 39 13.04 -7.89 2.43
C LEU A 39 12.63 -8.31 3.85
N PHE A 40 11.54 -9.07 4.00
CA PHE A 40 11.01 -9.53 5.29
C PHE A 40 10.83 -11.07 5.43
N PRO A 41 11.77 -11.92 4.97
CA PRO A 41 11.56 -13.38 4.88
C PRO A 41 11.45 -14.11 6.24
N ALA A 42 11.93 -13.54 7.37
CA ALA A 42 11.90 -14.25 8.65
C ALA A 42 10.57 -14.15 9.42
N ALA A 43 9.53 -13.52 8.87
CA ALA A 43 8.20 -13.57 9.47
C ALA A 43 7.48 -14.92 9.25
N VAL A 44 7.96 -15.76 8.32
CA VAL A 44 7.26 -16.98 7.86
C VAL A 44 7.94 -18.29 8.31
N GLY A 45 9.13 -18.25 8.92
CA GLY A 45 9.81 -19.46 9.38
C GLY A 45 10.84 -19.24 10.47
N GLY A 46 10.46 -19.44 11.74
CA GLY A 46 11.42 -19.52 12.84
C GLY A 46 10.82 -19.34 14.23
N ALA A 47 10.76 -20.44 14.98
CA ALA A 47 10.68 -20.62 16.45
C ALA A 47 9.72 -19.73 17.31
N PRO A 48 9.01 -20.31 18.30
CA PRO A 48 7.96 -19.65 19.08
C PRO A 48 8.43 -18.62 20.14
N ASN A 49 9.65 -18.08 20.07
CA ASN A 49 10.15 -17.15 21.08
C ASN A 49 10.49 -15.77 20.51
N LYS A 50 9.53 -14.85 20.69
CA LYS A 50 9.52 -13.40 20.39
C LYS A 50 9.76 -13.02 18.92
N PRO A 51 8.68 -12.76 18.13
CA PRO A 51 8.83 -12.13 16.83
C PRO A 51 9.36 -10.71 17.04
N GLN A 52 10.64 -10.49 16.73
CA GLN A 52 11.20 -9.14 16.63
C GLN A 52 10.98 -8.66 15.19
N PRO A 53 10.29 -7.52 14.96
CA PRO A 53 10.08 -7.02 13.62
C PRO A 53 11.43 -6.62 13.00
N LEU A 54 11.83 -7.34 11.94
CA LEU A 54 13.11 -7.19 11.23
C LEU A 54 13.29 -5.83 10.52
N GLY A 55 12.22 -5.06 10.36
CA GLY A 55 12.25 -3.75 9.73
C GLY A 55 10.87 -3.07 9.77
N ARG A 56 10.80 -1.86 9.22
CA ARG A 56 9.57 -1.07 9.08
C ARG A 56 9.25 -0.93 7.59
N LEU A 57 8.06 -1.36 7.16
CA LEU A 57 7.52 -1.06 5.84
C LEU A 57 6.56 0.13 5.94
N VAL A 58 6.72 1.11 5.06
CA VAL A 58 5.83 2.26 4.91
C VAL A 58 5.24 2.21 3.51
N LEU A 59 3.92 2.17 3.43
CA LEU A 59 3.17 2.29 2.19
C LEU A 59 2.80 3.76 1.98
N VAL A 60 3.19 4.31 0.84
CA VAL A 60 2.81 5.66 0.41
C VAL A 60 1.87 5.51 -0.77
N HIS A 61 0.58 5.71 -0.53
CA HIS A 61 -0.38 5.76 -1.62
C HIS A 61 -0.36 7.15 -2.26
N ALA A 62 -0.06 7.22 -3.55
CA ALA A 62 -0.07 8.46 -4.31
C ALA A 62 -1.35 8.54 -5.16
N GLN A 63 -2.27 9.42 -4.77
CA GLN A 63 -3.49 9.68 -5.53
C GLN A 63 -3.39 11.06 -6.16
N GLN A 64 -3.40 11.13 -7.51
CA GLN A 64 -3.47 12.41 -8.20
C GLN A 64 -4.90 12.97 -8.04
N PRO A 65 -5.07 14.19 -7.51
CA PRO A 65 -6.38 14.81 -7.43
C PRO A 65 -6.90 15.07 -8.85
N LEU A 66 -8.20 14.83 -9.08
CA LEU A 66 -8.91 14.84 -10.38
C LEU A 66 -9.07 16.25 -10.99
N GLN A 67 -8.15 17.17 -10.70
CA GLN A 67 -8.25 18.60 -11.02
C GLN A 67 -8.40 18.89 -12.52
N HIS A 68 -7.93 17.98 -13.39
CA HIS A 68 -8.06 18.13 -14.85
C HIS A 68 -9.51 18.06 -15.36
N PHE A 69 -10.45 17.46 -14.63
CA PHE A 69 -11.84 17.36 -15.09
C PHE A 69 -12.67 18.64 -14.86
N ILE A 70 -12.15 19.58 -14.05
CA ILE A 70 -12.80 20.85 -13.70
C ILE A 70 -12.69 21.89 -14.84
N MET A 71 -12.30 21.48 -16.06
CA MET A 71 -12.29 22.35 -17.24
C MET A 71 -13.67 22.57 -17.87
N HIS A 72 -14.72 22.08 -17.24
CA HIS A 72 -16.11 22.30 -17.64
C HIS A 72 -16.71 23.42 -16.77
N PRO A 73 -17.70 24.19 -17.26
CA PRO A 73 -18.39 25.23 -16.49
C PRO A 73 -19.36 24.61 -15.48
N VAL A 74 -18.85 23.79 -14.57
CA VAL A 74 -19.58 23.08 -13.54
C VAL A 74 -18.85 23.26 -12.21
N GLU A 75 -19.59 23.55 -11.15
CA GLU A 75 -19.07 23.52 -9.79
C GLU A 75 -18.75 22.06 -9.43
N ALA A 76 -17.46 21.75 -9.28
CA ALA A 76 -16.99 20.38 -9.09
C ALA A 76 -16.11 20.27 -7.87
N GLU A 77 -16.35 19.22 -7.08
CA GLU A 77 -15.56 18.87 -5.90
C GLU A 77 -14.96 17.47 -6.09
N ALA A 78 -13.69 17.31 -5.70
CA ALA A 78 -13.04 16.00 -5.68
C ALA A 78 -12.91 15.54 -4.22
N VAL A 79 -13.59 14.45 -3.89
CA VAL A 79 -13.60 13.88 -2.53
C VAL A 79 -12.87 12.54 -2.53
N ILE A 80 -11.93 12.38 -1.59
CA ILE A 80 -11.22 11.12 -1.36
C ILE A 80 -11.85 10.47 -0.13
N VAL A 81 -12.34 9.24 -0.31
CA VAL A 81 -12.90 8.42 0.77
C VAL A 81 -12.03 7.19 0.99
N THR A 82 -11.90 6.75 2.24
CA THR A 82 -11.10 5.59 2.63
C THR A 82 -11.99 4.55 3.28
N GLY A 83 -12.00 3.32 2.79
CA GLY A 83 -12.77 2.21 3.35
C GLY A 83 -13.14 1.17 2.29
N ASP A 84 -14.14 0.35 2.60
CA ASP A 84 -14.69 -0.58 1.61
C ASP A 84 -15.46 0.20 0.52
N PRO A 85 -15.09 0.09 -0.76
CA PRO A 85 -15.69 0.91 -1.82
C PRO A 85 -17.21 0.78 -1.92
N LYS A 86 -17.78 -0.41 -1.69
CA LYS A 86 -19.23 -0.61 -1.76
C LYS A 86 -19.93 0.20 -0.67
N GLU A 87 -19.39 0.20 0.54
CA GLU A 87 -19.99 0.93 1.66
C GLU A 87 -19.71 2.43 1.58
N THR A 88 -18.45 2.84 1.36
CA THR A 88 -18.06 4.25 1.39
C THR A 88 -18.68 5.07 0.25
N ILE A 89 -18.87 4.47 -0.93
CA ILE A 89 -19.54 5.16 -2.05
C ILE A 89 -21.02 5.40 -1.71
N CYS A 90 -21.72 4.40 -1.17
CA CYS A 90 -23.12 4.55 -0.75
C CYS A 90 -23.26 5.63 0.33
N GLN A 91 -22.42 5.55 1.35
CA GLN A 91 -22.43 6.51 2.44
C GLN A 91 -22.14 7.95 1.97
N ALA A 92 -21.19 8.14 1.06
CA ALA A 92 -20.89 9.45 0.50
C ALA A 92 -22.07 10.02 -0.31
N ALA A 93 -22.71 9.20 -1.14
CA ALA A 93 -23.89 9.59 -1.91
C ALA A 93 -25.06 10.04 -1.01
N GLU A 94 -25.30 9.30 0.08
CA GLU A 94 -26.32 9.67 1.09
C GLU A 94 -25.99 10.99 1.80
N GLN A 95 -24.74 11.16 2.24
CA GLN A 95 -24.30 12.38 2.95
C GLN A 95 -24.37 13.63 2.08
N MET A 96 -24.06 13.48 0.78
CA MET A 96 -24.10 14.58 -0.19
C MET A 96 -25.51 14.82 -0.76
N GLN A 97 -26.51 14.01 -0.37
CA GLN A 97 -27.88 14.08 -0.88
C GLN A 97 -27.94 14.08 -2.41
N THR A 98 -27.16 13.22 -3.07
CA THR A 98 -27.06 13.20 -4.55
C THR A 98 -28.34 12.68 -5.21
N ASP A 99 -28.78 13.34 -6.29
CA ASP A 99 -29.92 12.88 -7.10
C ASP A 99 -29.58 11.69 -8.02
N LEU A 100 -28.33 11.59 -8.47
CA LEU A 100 -27.84 10.55 -9.39
C LEU A 100 -26.40 10.15 -9.09
N LEU A 101 -26.15 8.86 -8.88
CA LEU A 101 -24.82 8.27 -8.77
C LEU A 101 -24.42 7.61 -10.08
N VAL A 102 -23.33 8.08 -10.70
CA VAL A 102 -22.75 7.47 -11.90
C VAL A 102 -21.49 6.69 -11.53
N VAL A 103 -21.46 5.40 -11.86
CA VAL A 103 -20.30 4.52 -11.63
C VAL A 103 -19.83 3.91 -12.94
N GLY A 104 -18.51 3.80 -13.09
CA GLY A 104 -17.92 3.09 -14.23
C GLY A 104 -18.02 1.58 -14.04
N SER A 105 -18.42 0.86 -15.09
CA SER A 105 -18.25 -0.60 -15.15
C SER A 105 -16.95 -0.92 -15.88
N ARG A 106 -16.03 -1.65 -15.23
CA ARG A 106 -14.94 -2.33 -15.94
C ARG A 106 -15.45 -3.71 -16.34
N GLY A 107 -15.43 -4.02 -17.63
CA GLY A 107 -15.68 -5.38 -18.12
C GLY A 107 -14.53 -6.31 -17.72
N LEU A 108 -14.86 -7.53 -17.26
CA LEU A 108 -13.91 -8.60 -16.93
C LEU A 108 -13.16 -9.06 -18.20
N SER A 109 -12.15 -8.30 -18.62
CA SER A 109 -11.37 -8.63 -19.82
C SER A 109 -10.22 -9.57 -19.45
N LYS A 110 -10.46 -10.87 -19.62
CA LYS A 110 -9.61 -11.89 -20.27
C LYS A 110 -10.19 -13.27 -19.96
N ILE A 111 -11.16 -13.71 -20.76
CA ILE A 111 -11.29 -15.16 -21.00
C ILE A 111 -9.96 -15.58 -21.64
N ARG A 112 -9.17 -16.35 -20.90
CA ARG A 112 -8.07 -17.12 -21.50
C ARG A 112 -8.74 -18.18 -22.38
N ARG A 113 -8.66 -18.00 -23.70
CA ARG A 113 -8.86 -19.10 -24.65
C ARG A 113 -7.53 -19.81 -24.86
#